data_AF-A0A9P6N3N9-F1
#
_entry.id   AF-A0A9P6N3N9-F1
#
_cell.length_a   1.000
_cell.length_b   1.000
_cell.length_c   1.000
_cell.angle_alpha   90.00
_cell.angle_beta   90.00
_cell.angle_gamma   90.00
#
_symmetry.space_group_name_H-M   'P 1'
#
loop_
_entity.id
_entity.type
_entity.pdbx_description
1 polymer ?
#
loop_
_entity_poly.entity_id
_entity_poly.type
_entity_poly.pdbx_seq_one_letter_code
_entity_poly.pdbx_strand_id
1 'polypeptide(L)'
;MLPHSLILKRNAKWSEEQCQEVEAIAKDFTVSTEQLEAMATYFVQQMQEGLKHENSPDLAMIPSFITGRPNGHERGNYLALDLGGTNLR
;
A
#
# COMPACT_ATOMS: atom_id res chain seq x y z
N MET A 1 -4.33 -14.72 -10.11
CA MET A 1 -5.40 -14.62 -9.08
C MET A 1 -6.45 -15.66 -9.45
N LEU A 2 -6.86 -16.53 -8.52
CA LEU A 2 -7.94 -17.50 -8.81
C LEU A 2 -9.24 -16.70 -9.05
N PRO A 3 -10.05 -17.03 -10.06
CA PRO A 3 -11.34 -16.39 -10.22
C PRO A 3 -12.18 -16.55 -8.94
N HIS A 4 -12.83 -15.47 -8.50
CA HIS A 4 -13.62 -15.45 -7.25
C HIS A 4 -14.67 -16.58 -7.19
N SER A 5 -15.16 -17.02 -8.36
CA SER A 5 -16.04 -18.18 -8.52
C SER A 5 -15.48 -19.49 -7.96
N LEU A 6 -14.15 -19.65 -7.85
CA LEU A 6 -13.51 -20.83 -7.24
C LEU A 6 -13.40 -20.74 -5.71
N ILE A 7 -13.43 -19.53 -5.13
CA ILE A 7 -13.40 -19.32 -3.67
C ILE A 7 -14.77 -19.62 -3.07
N LEU A 8 -15.84 -19.17 -3.73
CA LEU A 8 -17.22 -19.39 -3.30
C LEU A 8 -17.65 -20.86 -3.36
N LYS A 9 -17.14 -21.62 -4.32
CA LYS A 9 -17.55 -23.02 -4.54
C LYS A 9 -16.85 -24.04 -3.65
N ARG A 10 -15.83 -23.64 -2.87
CA ARG A 10 -14.95 -24.61 -2.22
C ARG A 10 -15.47 -25.14 -0.89
N ASN A 11 -16.47 -24.53 -0.23
CA ASN A 11 -16.94 -25.01 1.09
C ASN A 11 -18.33 -24.57 1.62
N ALA A 12 -19.29 -24.04 0.85
CA ALA A 12 -20.50 -23.46 1.48
C ALA A 12 -21.87 -23.74 0.85
N LYS A 13 -22.84 -24.04 1.73
CA LYS A 13 -24.30 -24.05 1.54
C LYS A 13 -24.84 -22.62 1.35
N TRP A 14 -24.35 -21.87 0.38
CA TRP A 14 -24.81 -20.50 0.15
C TRP A 14 -25.94 -20.50 -0.88
N SER A 15 -26.96 -19.66 -0.68
CA SER A 15 -27.99 -19.45 -1.67
C SER A 15 -27.41 -18.71 -2.88
N GLU A 16 -28.09 -18.82 -4.02
CA GLU A 16 -27.72 -18.10 -5.25
C GLU A 16 -27.65 -16.58 -5.00
N GLU A 17 -28.60 -16.04 -4.23
CA GLU A 17 -28.63 -14.63 -3.82
C GLU A 17 -27.39 -14.24 -3.00
N GLN A 18 -26.97 -15.08 -2.04
CA GLN A 18 -25.75 -14.83 -1.25
C GLN A 18 -24.49 -14.84 -2.10
N CYS A 19 -24.41 -15.75 -3.08
CA CYS A 19 -23.29 -15.78 -4.02
C CYS A 19 -23.22 -14.52 -4.88
N GLN A 20 -24.37 -14.06 -5.39
CA GLN A 20 -24.46 -12.85 -6.22
C GLN A 20 -24.06 -11.59 -5.45
N GLU A 21 -24.54 -11.44 -4.21
CA GLU A 21 -24.16 -10.32 -3.35
C GLU A 21 -22.66 -10.31 -3.03
N VAL A 22 -22.08 -11.48 -2.74
CA VAL A 22 -20.63 -11.56 -2.45
C VAL A 22 -19.80 -11.30 -3.70
N GLU A 23 -20.23 -11.75 -4.89
CA GLU A 23 -19.57 -11.40 -6.14
C GLU A 23 -19.66 -9.89 -6.44
N ALA A 24 -20.81 -9.27 -6.18
CA ALA A 24 -20.97 -7.82 -6.34
C ALA A 24 -20.02 -7.05 -5.42
N ILE A 25 -19.99 -7.38 -4.12
CA ILE A 25 -19.07 -6.77 -3.17
C ILE A 25 -17.62 -7.00 -3.59
N ALA A 26 -17.24 -8.23 -3.94
CA ALA A 26 -15.86 -8.55 -4.32
C ALA A 26 -15.42 -7.83 -5.60
N LYS A 27 -16.36 -7.53 -6.51
CA LYS A 27 -16.11 -6.72 -7.70
C LYS A 27 -15.76 -5.28 -7.35
N ASP A 28 -16.36 -4.69 -6.31
CA ASP A 28 -16.03 -3.33 -5.86
C ASP A 28 -14.58 -3.22 -5.36
N PHE A 29 -13.98 -4.33 -4.89
CA PHE A 29 -12.57 -4.42 -4.48
C PHE A 29 -11.65 -4.93 -5.59
N THR A 30 -12.17 -5.18 -6.79
CA THR A 30 -11.37 -5.61 -7.94
C THR A 30 -10.87 -4.40 -8.70
N VAL A 31 -9.55 -4.27 -8.82
CA VAL A 31 -8.90 -3.17 -9.55
C VAL A 31 -8.36 -3.71 -10.87
N SER A 32 -8.72 -3.07 -11.99
CA SER A 32 -8.18 -3.41 -13.31
C SER A 32 -6.74 -2.90 -13.46
N THR A 33 -6.02 -3.43 -14.45
CA THR A 33 -4.66 -2.95 -14.76
C THR A 33 -4.67 -1.46 -15.10
N GLU A 34 -5.64 -1.01 -15.88
CA GLU A 34 -5.78 0.39 -16.28
C GLU A 34 -6.02 1.31 -15.07
N GLN A 35 -6.83 0.86 -14.11
CA GLN A 35 -7.04 1.58 -12.86
C GLN A 35 -5.76 1.64 -12.02
N LEU A 36 -4.99 0.56 -11.93
CA LEU A 36 -3.70 0.53 -11.24
C LEU A 36 -2.69 1.51 -11.86
N GLU A 37 -2.59 1.54 -13.19
CA GLU A 37 -1.71 2.46 -13.91
C GLU A 37 -2.10 3.92 -13.68
N ALA A 38 -3.40 4.23 -13.68
CA ALA A 38 -3.91 5.56 -13.37
C ALA A 38 -3.59 5.97 -11.92
N MET A 39 -3.80 5.07 -10.96
CA MET A 39 -3.47 5.32 -9.54
C MET A 39 -1.97 5.56 -9.33
N ALA A 40 -1.11 4.75 -9.96
CA ALA A 40 0.34 4.92 -9.88
C ALA A 40 0.79 6.26 -10.48
N THR A 41 0.24 6.64 -11.62
CA THR A 41 0.52 7.93 -12.27
C THR A 41 0.10 9.09 -11.37
N TYR A 42 -1.11 9.02 -10.79
CA TYR A 42 -1.60 10.03 -9.85
C TYR A 42 -0.72 10.13 -8.61
N PHE A 43 -0.29 8.99 -8.04
CA PHE A 43 0.59 8.97 -6.88
C PHE A 43 1.93 9.67 -7.16
N VAL A 44 2.52 9.45 -8.34
CA VAL A 44 3.74 10.16 -8.77
C VAL A 44 3.51 11.66 -8.89
N GLN A 45 2.36 12.09 -9.42
CA GLN A 45 2.01 13.51 -9.49
C GLN A 45 1.93 14.13 -8.10
N GLN A 46 1.27 13.46 -7.14
CA GLN A 46 1.17 13.97 -5.76
C GLN A 46 2.54 14.05 -5.06
N MET A 47 3.45 13.10 -5.32
CA MET A 47 4.82 13.19 -4.82
C MET A 47 5.56 14.41 -5.39
N GLN A 48 5.39 14.71 -6.68
CA GLN A 48 5.99 15.89 -7.30
C GLN A 48 5.42 17.19 -6.72
N GLU A 49 4.12 17.25 -6.46
CA GLU A 49 3.49 18.40 -5.82
C GLU A 49 3.96 18.59 -4.37
N GLY A 50 4.12 17.49 -3.62
CA GLY A 50 4.69 17.50 -2.28
C GLY A 50 6.13 18.01 -2.20
N LEU A 51 6.94 17.75 -3.23
CA LEU A 51 8.31 18.28 -3.30
C LEU A 51 8.36 19.78 -3.65
N LYS A 52 7.31 20.34 -4.25
CA LYS A 52 7.25 21.76 -4.63
C LYS A 52 6.72 22.66 -3.51
N HIS A 53 5.89 22.12 -2.61
CA HIS A 53 5.17 22.89 -1.60
C HIS A 53 5.38 22.29 -0.21
N GLU A 54 5.89 23.09 0.73
CA GLU A 54 6.12 22.65 2.12
C GLU A 54 4.84 22.19 2.85
N ASN A 55 3.66 22.60 2.38
CA ASN A 55 2.35 22.29 2.98
C ASN A 55 1.39 21.62 1.99
N SER A 56 1.89 20.70 1.15
CA SER A 56 1.00 19.91 0.28
C SER A 56 -0.02 19.12 1.13
N PRO A 57 -1.33 19.21 0.83
CA PRO A 57 -2.37 18.63 1.68
C PRO A 57 -2.40 17.09 1.64
N ASP A 58 -1.91 16.48 0.54
CA ASP A 58 -2.04 15.04 0.30
C ASP A 58 -0.76 14.28 0.66
N LEU A 59 0.39 14.70 0.13
CA LEU A 59 1.70 14.07 0.38
C LEU A 59 2.74 15.13 0.78
N ALA A 60 3.20 15.08 2.03
CA ALA A 60 4.07 16.12 2.61
C ALA A 60 5.57 16.02 2.24
N MET A 61 6.03 14.88 1.69
CA MET A 61 7.42 14.67 1.25
C MET A 61 8.50 15.15 2.25
N ILE A 62 8.35 14.75 3.52
CA ILE A 62 9.14 15.25 4.66
C ILE A 62 10.65 14.95 4.49
N PRO A 63 11.55 15.94 4.69
CA PRO A 63 13.00 15.72 4.63
C PRO A 63 13.50 14.78 5.73
N SER A 64 14.29 13.75 5.36
CA SER A 64 14.89 12.82 6.32
C SER A 64 16.23 13.28 6.90
N PHE A 65 16.83 14.33 6.33
CA PHE A 65 18.20 14.81 6.63
C PHE A 65 19.32 13.76 6.44
N ILE A 66 19.03 12.64 5.76
CA ILE A 66 20.02 11.64 5.37
C ILE A 66 20.56 12.03 3.98
N THR A 67 21.83 12.43 3.92
CA THR A 67 22.45 12.94 2.68
C THR A 67 23.20 11.89 1.87
N GLY A 68 23.37 10.67 2.40
CA GLY A 68 24.14 9.62 1.77
C GLY A 68 23.73 8.23 2.22
N ARG A 69 24.28 7.22 1.54
CA ARG A 69 24.11 5.80 1.89
C ARG A 69 25.34 5.30 2.65
N PRO A 70 25.17 4.30 3.53
CA PRO A 70 26.31 3.66 4.19
C PRO A 70 27.31 3.13 3.16
N ASN A 71 28.60 3.33 3.44
CA ASN A 71 29.69 2.94 2.54
C ASN A 71 30.50 1.74 3.05
N GLY A 72 30.12 1.17 4.20
CA GLY A 72 30.73 -0.03 4.78
C GLY A 72 31.94 0.25 5.67
N HIS A 73 32.36 1.50 5.84
CA HIS A 73 33.45 1.89 6.74
C HIS A 73 32.96 2.35 8.11
N GLU A 74 31.64 2.40 8.33
CA GLU A 74 31.03 2.73 9.62
C GLU A 74 31.44 1.69 10.68
N ARG A 75 31.95 2.16 11.83
CA ARG A 75 32.44 1.29 12.92
C ARG A 75 32.04 1.86 14.27
N GLY A 76 31.60 0.99 15.17
CA GLY A 76 31.24 1.35 16.53
C GLY A 76 30.20 0.39 17.12
N ASN A 77 29.93 0.55 18.42
CA ASN A 77 28.82 -0.11 19.09
C ASN A 77 27.72 0.93 19.30
N TYR A 78 26.49 0.60 18.92
CA TYR A 78 25.36 1.50 18.98
C TYR A 78 24.16 0.80 19.63
N LEU A 79 23.28 1.59 20.24
CA LEU A 79 21.95 1.15 20.63
C LEU A 79 20.96 1.66 19.59
N ALA A 80 20.09 0.78 19.11
CA ALA A 80 18.97 1.14 18.25
C ALA A 80 17.66 0.98 19.05
N LEU A 81 16.69 1.81 18.73
CA LEU A 81 15.34 1.77 19.30
C LEU A 81 14.35 1.85 18.14
N ASP A 82 13.38 0.94 18.12
CA ASP A 82 12.36 0.85 17.07
C ASP A 82 10.95 0.94 17.68
N LEU A 83 10.27 2.04 17.38
CA LEU A 83 8.94 2.39 17.85
C LEU A 83 8.02 2.60 16.64
N GLY A 84 6.93 1.83 16.57
CA GLY A 84 5.88 2.03 15.55
C GLY A 84 5.22 0.74 15.06
N GLY A 85 5.89 -0.40 15.20
CA GLY A 85 5.31 -1.72 14.96
C GLY A 85 4.44 -2.22 16.13
N THR A 86 3.97 -3.47 16.04
CA THR A 86 3.15 -4.08 17.10
C THR A 86 3.87 -4.21 18.45
N ASN A 87 5.20 -4.30 18.44
CA ASN A 87 6.03 -4.41 19.64
C ASN A 87 7.24 -3.47 19.54
N LEU A 88 7.68 -2.95 20.68
CA LEU A 88 8.91 -2.18 20.83
C LEU A 88 10.13 -3.10 20.77
N ARG A 89 11.18 -2.64 20.07
CA ARG A 89 12.47 -3.34 19.97
C ARG A 89 13.64 -2.41 20.23
#